data_AF-A0A7X9ITW7-F1
#
_entry.id   AF-A0A7X9ITW7-F1
#
_cell.length_a   1.000
_cell.length_b   1.000
_cell.length_c   1.000
_cell.angle_alpha   90.00
_cell.angle_beta   90.00
_cell.angle_gamma   90.00
#
_symmetry.space_group_name_H-M   'P 1'
#
loop_
_entity.id
_entity.type
_entity.pdbx_description
1 polymer ?
#
loop_
_entity_poly.entity_id
_entity_poly.type
_entity_poly.pdbx_seq_one_letter_code
_entity_poly.pdbx_strand_id
1 'polypeptide(L)'
;LVETLAGARFRLSPGAFFQADPATAERLHRLVRDWLGDPAAGRPRHLCDLYAGVGAFAVSLADLAPRVTAVEQVPVAAEDAAASAALSGAEVAVVRDAVERYLARERGAPPDRVVLDPPRRGLAAAVVRALGAARPARVAYVSCDPETLARDLDALMSLGLVAREVVPVDLFAQTDEVEAVALVERSRAAWAPEIVWRGSEAVAAVKPAVLPTHPQAPGEPSLLAATRTVEASDDLQPVHRLDVGTSGPVLLASGAALGRLGRAFATGATTKEYLALVKGIPRRSGRLRLPAEPDGAGEETRYRLEQVVGGYGLVRVFPATGRRHQVRRHLARLGHPVLGDERYGDPRANRFLAETCALARPFLHLAVLAFPDEGGATVRLERPLPPELELVLERLTALRAGRAASPATPDAW
;
A
#
# COMPACT_ATOMS: atom_id res chain seq x y z
N LEU A 1 4.92 -33.83 -7.61
CA LEU A 1 4.73 -33.78 -9.08
C LEU A 1 5.93 -33.07 -9.70
N VAL A 2 6.28 -33.34 -10.95
CA VAL A 2 7.30 -32.58 -11.69
C VAL A 2 6.66 -32.04 -12.96
N GLU A 3 6.70 -30.73 -13.16
CA GLU A 3 6.16 -30.03 -14.33
C GLU A 3 7.28 -29.36 -15.13
N THR A 4 7.01 -29.04 -16.40
CA THR A 4 7.94 -28.31 -17.28
C THR A 4 7.35 -26.98 -17.71
N LEU A 5 8.11 -25.89 -17.59
CA LEU A 5 7.70 -24.55 -18.03
C LEU A 5 8.92 -23.79 -18.56
N ALA A 6 8.82 -23.18 -19.75
CA ALA A 6 9.90 -22.41 -20.37
C ALA A 6 11.25 -23.17 -20.42
N GLY A 7 11.19 -24.49 -20.66
CA GLY A 7 12.36 -25.37 -20.72
C GLY A 7 12.98 -25.78 -19.37
N ALA A 8 12.44 -25.28 -18.24
CA ALA A 8 12.88 -25.63 -16.89
C ALA A 8 11.91 -26.64 -16.23
N ARG A 9 12.41 -27.40 -15.24
CA ARG A 9 11.68 -28.47 -14.54
C ARG A 9 11.43 -28.10 -13.09
N PHE A 10 10.18 -28.22 -12.66
CA PHE A 10 9.71 -27.73 -11.37
C PHE A 10 9.16 -28.86 -10.51
N ARG A 11 9.63 -28.96 -9.25
CA ARG A 11 9.05 -29.85 -8.26
C ARG A 11 7.87 -29.15 -7.59
N LEU A 12 6.70 -29.79 -7.59
CA LEU A 12 5.49 -29.29 -6.96
C LEU A 12 5.04 -30.22 -5.83
N SER A 13 5.03 -29.70 -4.61
CA SER A 13 4.42 -30.33 -3.43
C SER A 13 2.90 -30.07 -3.37
N PRO A 14 2.12 -30.88 -2.62
CA PRO A 14 0.69 -30.64 -2.46
C PRO A 14 0.40 -29.22 -1.92
N GLY A 15 -0.54 -28.52 -2.56
CA GLY A 15 -0.87 -27.13 -2.22
C GLY A 15 0.05 -26.08 -2.85
N ALA A 16 1.06 -26.48 -3.63
CA ALA A 16 1.81 -25.55 -4.47
C ALA A 16 0.89 -24.94 -5.53
N PHE A 17 1.04 -23.64 -5.74
CA PHE A 17 0.42 -22.95 -6.87
C PHE A 17 1.36 -22.99 -8.08
N PHE A 18 0.80 -23.28 -9.25
CA PHE A 18 1.51 -23.28 -10.52
C PHE A 18 0.57 -22.75 -11.61
N GLN A 19 1.13 -22.12 -12.64
CA GLN A 19 0.35 -21.47 -13.70
C GLN A 19 -0.51 -22.51 -14.46
N ALA A 20 -1.78 -22.18 -14.67
CA ALA A 20 -2.79 -23.15 -15.12
C ALA A 20 -2.65 -23.55 -16.60
N ASP A 21 -2.37 -22.59 -17.49
CA ASP A 21 -2.16 -22.82 -18.92
C ASP A 21 -0.66 -22.69 -19.27
N PRO A 22 0.03 -23.79 -19.61
CA PRO A 22 1.48 -23.76 -19.88
C PRO A 22 1.87 -22.83 -21.03
N ALA A 23 1.10 -22.78 -22.12
CA ALA A 23 1.43 -21.99 -23.30
C ALA A 23 1.37 -20.48 -23.02
N THR A 24 0.39 -20.06 -22.22
CA THR A 24 0.22 -18.66 -21.79
C THR A 24 1.20 -18.32 -20.66
N ALA A 25 1.48 -19.26 -19.76
CA ALA A 25 2.54 -19.11 -18.77
C ALA A 25 3.90 -18.86 -19.45
N GLU A 26 4.22 -19.58 -20.53
CA GLU A 26 5.44 -19.31 -21.31
C GLU A 26 5.44 -17.92 -21.96
N ARG A 27 4.29 -17.37 -22.34
CA ARG A 27 4.18 -15.98 -22.82
C ARG A 27 4.44 -14.98 -21.69
N LEU A 28 3.84 -15.21 -20.52
CA LEU A 28 4.07 -14.42 -19.31
C LEU A 28 5.56 -14.38 -18.93
N HIS A 29 6.21 -15.55 -18.88
CA HIS A 29 7.63 -15.65 -18.55
C HIS A 29 8.53 -14.96 -19.59
N ARG A 30 8.19 -15.07 -20.89
CA ARG A 30 8.91 -14.33 -21.95
C ARG A 30 8.76 -12.83 -21.80
N LEU A 31 7.56 -12.33 -21.53
CA LEU A 31 7.32 -10.91 -21.30
C LEU A 31 8.16 -10.37 -20.14
N VAL A 32 8.15 -11.08 -19.00
CA VAL A 32 8.96 -10.72 -17.82
C VAL A 32 10.45 -10.76 -18.14
N ARG A 33 10.92 -11.79 -18.88
CA ARG A 33 12.30 -11.92 -19.34
C ARG A 33 12.72 -10.74 -20.21
N ASP A 34 11.91 -10.39 -21.21
CA ASP A 34 12.23 -9.33 -22.17
C ASP A 34 12.33 -7.98 -21.46
N TRP A 35 11.42 -7.70 -20.53
CA TRP A 35 11.44 -6.47 -19.74
C TRP A 35 12.61 -6.38 -18.75
N LEU A 36 12.93 -7.45 -18.04
CA LEU A 36 14.02 -7.43 -17.04
C LEU A 36 15.41 -7.58 -17.67
N GLY A 37 15.50 -8.27 -18.80
CA GLY A 37 16.71 -8.51 -19.58
C GLY A 37 17.02 -7.44 -20.63
N ASP A 38 16.14 -6.46 -20.84
CA ASP A 38 16.30 -5.38 -21.82
C ASP A 38 17.69 -4.71 -21.73
N PRO A 39 18.53 -4.85 -22.78
CA PRO A 39 19.87 -4.26 -22.80
C PRO A 39 19.87 -2.73 -22.67
N ALA A 40 18.80 -2.05 -23.10
CA ALA A 40 18.68 -0.59 -22.97
C ALA A 40 18.57 -0.14 -21.50
N ALA A 41 18.14 -1.03 -20.60
CA ALA A 41 18.09 -0.81 -19.16
C ALA A 41 19.40 -1.16 -18.44
N GLY A 42 20.43 -1.57 -19.19
CA GLY A 42 21.71 -2.05 -18.67
C GLY A 42 21.65 -3.52 -18.21
N ARG A 43 22.84 -4.11 -18.01
CA ARG A 43 22.95 -5.52 -17.61
C ARG A 43 22.52 -5.71 -16.15
N PRO A 44 21.59 -6.65 -15.85
CA PRO A 44 21.23 -7.01 -14.49
C PRO A 44 22.43 -7.48 -13.66
N ARG A 45 22.53 -7.04 -12.41
CA ARG A 45 23.60 -7.49 -11.47
C ARG A 45 23.04 -8.41 -10.40
N HIS A 46 21.86 -8.10 -9.90
CA HIS A 46 21.15 -8.88 -8.91
C HIS A 46 19.65 -8.86 -9.23
N LEU A 47 19.12 -10.04 -9.60
CA LEU A 47 17.70 -10.27 -9.84
C LEU A 47 17.09 -10.97 -8.64
N CYS A 48 15.99 -10.43 -8.11
CA CYS A 48 15.23 -11.07 -7.05
C CYS A 48 13.82 -11.43 -7.50
N ASP A 49 13.41 -12.66 -7.25
CA ASP A 49 12.01 -13.08 -7.25
C ASP A 49 11.49 -12.99 -5.81
N LEU A 50 10.63 -12.01 -5.54
CA LEU A 50 10.25 -11.61 -4.18
C LEU A 50 8.92 -12.19 -3.70
N TYR A 51 8.38 -13.21 -4.34
CA TYR A 51 7.28 -14.04 -3.81
C TYR A 51 7.39 -15.38 -4.51
N ALA A 52 8.57 -16.01 -4.38
CA ALA A 52 9.03 -16.94 -5.40
C ALA A 52 8.20 -18.22 -5.52
N GLY A 53 7.44 -18.60 -4.48
CA GLY A 53 6.69 -19.85 -4.47
C GLY A 53 7.64 -21.02 -4.76
N VAL A 54 7.38 -21.74 -5.85
CA VAL A 54 8.22 -22.86 -6.33
C VAL A 54 9.42 -22.43 -7.19
N GLY A 55 9.70 -21.13 -7.27
CA GLY A 55 10.84 -20.55 -7.99
C GLY A 55 10.65 -20.44 -9.50
N ALA A 56 9.40 -20.38 -9.99
CA ALA A 56 9.10 -20.37 -11.43
C ALA A 56 9.89 -19.27 -12.18
N PHE A 57 9.76 -18.01 -11.75
CA PHE A 57 10.48 -16.90 -12.36
C PHE A 57 11.97 -16.98 -12.09
N ALA A 58 12.38 -17.14 -10.82
CA ALA A 58 13.80 -17.21 -10.47
C ALA A 58 14.60 -18.24 -11.29
N VAL A 59 14.07 -19.46 -11.46
CA VAL A 59 14.71 -20.52 -12.25
C VAL A 59 14.69 -20.19 -13.73
N SER A 60 13.54 -19.74 -14.26
CA SER A 60 13.40 -19.42 -15.68
C SER A 60 14.18 -18.18 -16.12
N LEU A 61 14.72 -17.39 -15.18
CA LEU A 61 15.49 -16.15 -15.44
C LEU A 61 16.94 -16.24 -14.92
N ALA A 62 17.38 -17.43 -14.52
CA ALA A 62 18.66 -17.64 -13.84
C ALA A 62 19.90 -17.16 -14.65
N ASP A 63 19.80 -17.16 -15.97
CA ASP A 63 20.84 -16.74 -16.91
C ASP A 63 20.90 -15.21 -17.14
N LEU A 64 19.90 -14.45 -16.70
CA LEU A 64 19.85 -13.00 -16.94
C LEU A 64 20.81 -12.18 -16.06
N ALA A 65 21.16 -12.69 -14.89
CA ALA A 65 21.98 -11.98 -13.91
C ALA A 65 23.01 -12.92 -13.26
N PRO A 66 24.21 -12.43 -12.90
CA PRO A 66 25.20 -13.24 -12.20
C PRO A 66 24.78 -13.63 -10.78
N ARG A 67 23.78 -12.95 -10.22
CA ARG A 67 23.18 -13.26 -8.91
C ARG A 67 21.67 -13.28 -9.06
N VAL A 68 21.06 -14.44 -8.84
CA VAL A 68 19.60 -14.60 -8.81
C VAL A 68 19.19 -15.15 -7.46
N THR A 69 18.27 -14.45 -6.78
CA THR A 69 17.75 -14.86 -5.48
C THR A 69 16.24 -15.07 -5.53
N ALA A 70 15.78 -16.24 -5.09
CA ALA A 70 14.37 -16.53 -4.84
C ALA A 70 14.05 -16.32 -3.36
N VAL A 71 13.11 -15.45 -3.02
CA VAL A 71 12.71 -15.16 -1.64
C VAL A 71 11.31 -15.69 -1.41
N GLU A 72 11.17 -16.63 -0.49
CA GLU A 72 9.90 -17.28 -0.16
C GLU A 72 9.81 -17.55 1.34
N GLN A 73 8.70 -17.16 1.97
CA GLN A 73 8.51 -17.32 3.42
C GLN A 73 7.95 -18.69 3.81
N VAL A 74 7.19 -19.32 2.91
CA VAL A 74 6.54 -20.61 3.11
C VAL A 74 7.59 -21.72 2.99
N PRO A 75 7.81 -22.54 4.04
CA PRO A 75 8.91 -23.50 4.07
C PRO A 75 8.88 -24.51 2.91
N VAL A 76 7.71 -25.11 2.68
CA VAL A 76 7.52 -26.13 1.64
C VAL A 76 7.74 -25.55 0.24
N ALA A 77 7.29 -24.33 -0.02
CA ALA A 77 7.50 -23.66 -1.30
C ALA A 77 8.98 -23.32 -1.53
N ALA A 78 9.70 -22.84 -0.50
CA ALA A 78 11.15 -22.62 -0.59
C ALA A 78 11.92 -23.93 -0.85
N GLU A 79 11.51 -25.05 -0.25
CA GLU A 79 12.08 -26.37 -0.53
C GLU A 79 11.77 -26.83 -1.97
N ASP A 80 10.58 -26.53 -2.49
CA ASP A 80 10.21 -26.78 -3.88
C ASP A 80 11.05 -25.92 -4.84
N ALA A 81 11.29 -24.65 -4.52
CA ALA A 81 12.14 -23.75 -5.28
C ALA A 81 13.59 -24.23 -5.37
N ALA A 82 14.17 -24.66 -4.25
CA ALA A 82 15.54 -25.19 -4.22
C ALA A 82 15.66 -26.49 -5.04
N ALA A 83 14.66 -27.38 -4.94
CA ALA A 83 14.62 -28.59 -5.74
C ALA A 83 14.42 -28.29 -7.24
N SER A 84 13.58 -27.31 -7.59
CA SER A 84 13.34 -26.90 -8.98
C SER A 84 14.58 -26.29 -9.63
N ALA A 85 15.33 -25.47 -8.88
CA ALA A 85 16.62 -24.95 -9.31
C ALA A 85 17.61 -26.09 -9.59
N ALA A 86 17.74 -27.05 -8.68
CA ALA A 86 18.61 -28.21 -8.85
C ALA A 86 18.20 -29.11 -10.04
N LEU A 87 16.90 -29.37 -10.22
CA LEU A 87 16.36 -30.16 -11.33
C LEU A 87 16.59 -29.50 -12.70
N SER A 88 16.64 -28.17 -12.72
CA SER A 88 16.82 -27.37 -13.93
C SER A 88 18.29 -26.99 -14.18
N GLY A 89 19.22 -27.35 -13.28
CA GLY A 89 20.62 -26.94 -13.37
C GLY A 89 20.81 -25.43 -13.25
N ALA A 90 19.90 -24.73 -12.59
CA ALA A 90 19.89 -23.27 -12.49
C ALA A 90 20.58 -22.80 -11.20
N GLU A 91 21.50 -21.85 -11.30
CA GLU A 91 22.17 -21.26 -10.14
C GLU A 91 21.27 -20.18 -9.50
N VAL A 92 20.41 -20.60 -8.57
CA VAL A 92 19.50 -19.71 -7.83
C VAL A 92 19.72 -19.85 -6.33
N ALA A 93 19.97 -18.73 -5.65
CA ALA A 93 20.02 -18.69 -4.20
C ALA A 93 18.59 -18.64 -3.64
N VAL A 94 18.16 -19.66 -2.90
CA VAL A 94 16.84 -19.68 -2.27
C VAL A 94 16.95 -19.21 -0.82
N VAL A 95 16.22 -18.16 -0.48
CA VAL A 95 16.21 -17.55 0.86
C VAL A 95 14.82 -17.68 1.48
N ARG A 96 14.75 -18.45 2.58
CA ARG A 96 13.52 -18.59 3.35
C ARG A 96 13.30 -17.39 4.26
N ASP A 97 12.58 -16.38 3.78
CA ASP A 97 12.28 -15.19 4.59
C ASP A 97 11.07 -14.41 4.06
N ALA A 98 10.55 -13.49 4.88
CA ALA A 98 9.62 -12.49 4.42
C ALA A 98 10.36 -11.40 3.63
N VAL A 99 9.71 -10.93 2.57
CA VAL A 99 10.24 -9.98 1.58
C VAL A 99 10.78 -8.71 2.22
N GLU A 100 10.00 -8.09 3.11
CA GLU A 100 10.38 -6.84 3.77
C GLU A 100 11.61 -7.00 4.66
N ARG A 101 11.78 -8.18 5.29
CA ARG A 101 12.94 -8.48 6.13
C ARG A 101 14.18 -8.75 5.28
N TYR A 102 14.02 -9.49 4.18
CA TYR A 102 15.10 -9.74 3.23
C TYR A 102 15.63 -8.42 2.64
N LEU A 103 14.75 -7.60 2.06
CA LEU A 103 15.13 -6.31 1.47
C LEU A 103 15.76 -5.36 2.49
N ALA A 104 15.31 -5.38 3.75
CA ALA A 104 15.89 -4.56 4.81
C ALA A 104 17.33 -4.98 5.15
N ARG A 105 17.69 -6.26 5.02
CA ARG A 105 19.06 -6.76 5.25
C ARG A 105 19.97 -6.56 4.05
N GLU A 106 19.46 -6.70 2.83
CA GLU A 106 20.24 -6.58 1.58
C GLU A 106 20.56 -5.12 1.19
N ARG A 107 20.46 -4.15 2.09
CA ARG A 107 20.73 -2.72 1.81
C ARG A 107 22.13 -2.44 1.24
N GLY A 108 23.12 -3.30 1.53
CA GLY A 108 24.48 -3.16 1.00
C GLY A 108 24.63 -3.63 -0.45
N ALA A 109 23.73 -4.49 -0.93
CA ALA A 109 23.73 -5.04 -2.29
C ALA A 109 22.29 -5.26 -2.80
N PRO A 110 21.46 -4.20 -2.85
CA PRO A 110 20.04 -4.34 -3.16
C PRO A 110 19.83 -4.83 -4.60
N PRO A 111 18.72 -5.52 -4.89
CA PRO A 111 18.40 -5.96 -6.24
C PRO A 111 18.15 -4.78 -7.17
N ASP A 112 18.65 -4.87 -8.40
CA ASP A 112 18.38 -3.90 -9.47
C ASP A 112 17.31 -4.38 -10.47
N ARG A 113 16.98 -5.68 -10.44
CA ARG A 113 15.83 -6.30 -11.12
C ARG A 113 14.98 -7.04 -10.10
N VAL A 114 13.67 -6.88 -10.17
CA VAL A 114 12.74 -7.56 -9.25
C VAL A 114 11.58 -8.15 -10.04
N VAL A 115 11.18 -9.37 -9.67
CA VAL A 115 9.86 -9.91 -9.97
C VAL A 115 9.02 -9.84 -8.69
N LEU A 116 7.79 -9.36 -8.81
CA LEU A 116 6.78 -9.39 -7.76
C LEU A 116 5.60 -10.24 -8.25
N ASP A 117 5.29 -11.30 -7.51
CA ASP A 117 4.09 -12.13 -7.72
C ASP A 117 3.37 -12.36 -6.36
N PRO A 118 2.86 -11.29 -5.73
CA PRO A 118 2.26 -11.38 -4.40
C PRO A 118 0.93 -12.14 -4.41
N PRO A 119 0.46 -12.59 -3.23
CA PRO A 119 -0.90 -13.15 -3.10
C PRO A 119 -1.98 -12.12 -3.51
N ARG A 120 -3.21 -12.57 -3.79
CA ARG A 120 -4.37 -11.73 -4.22
C ARG A 120 -4.58 -10.42 -3.43
N ARG A 121 -4.19 -10.36 -2.16
CA ARG A 121 -4.26 -9.14 -1.33
C ARG A 121 -3.23 -8.06 -1.69
N GLY A 122 -2.26 -8.38 -2.54
CA GLY A 122 -1.17 -7.53 -3.00
C GLY A 122 -0.05 -7.33 -2.00
N LEU A 123 0.69 -6.24 -2.18
CA LEU A 123 1.84 -5.87 -1.37
C LEU A 123 1.42 -5.34 0.00
N ALA A 124 2.07 -5.84 1.05
CA ALA A 124 1.98 -5.23 2.36
C ALA A 124 2.68 -3.86 2.36
N ALA A 125 2.19 -2.90 3.15
CA ALA A 125 2.80 -1.56 3.22
C ALA A 125 4.29 -1.57 3.62
N ALA A 126 4.73 -2.57 4.39
CA ALA A 126 6.14 -2.79 4.71
C ALA A 126 6.98 -3.16 3.47
N VAL A 127 6.43 -3.98 2.57
CA VAL A 127 7.09 -4.40 1.33
C VAL A 127 7.18 -3.25 0.34
N VAL A 128 6.10 -2.48 0.16
CA VAL A 128 6.11 -1.27 -0.68
C VAL A 128 7.22 -0.30 -0.26
N ARG A 129 7.34 -0.02 1.05
CA ARG A 129 8.43 0.83 1.58
C ARG A 129 9.81 0.20 1.40
N ALA A 130 9.94 -1.10 1.63
CA ALA A 130 11.21 -1.81 1.45
C ALA A 130 11.68 -1.77 0.00
N LEU A 131 10.78 -1.91 -0.97
CA LEU A 131 11.05 -1.74 -2.41
C LEU A 131 11.47 -0.31 -2.74
N GLY A 132 10.76 0.69 -2.20
CA GLY A 132 11.14 2.10 -2.37
C GLY A 132 12.54 2.41 -1.83
N ALA A 133 12.94 1.76 -0.74
CA ALA A 133 14.28 1.88 -0.16
C ALA A 133 15.35 1.08 -0.93
N ALA A 134 15.01 -0.09 -1.47
CA ALA A 134 15.90 -0.90 -2.30
C ALA A 134 16.18 -0.24 -3.66
N ARG A 135 15.25 0.62 -4.13
CA ARG A 135 15.37 1.41 -5.37
C ARG A 135 15.74 0.55 -6.59
N PRO A 136 15.02 -0.56 -6.89
CA PRO A 136 15.29 -1.35 -8.08
C PRO A 136 15.13 -0.48 -9.33
N ALA A 137 15.92 -0.78 -10.37
CA ALA A 137 15.83 -0.04 -11.63
C ALA A 137 14.59 -0.47 -12.43
N ARG A 138 14.28 -1.77 -12.43
CA ARG A 138 13.07 -2.35 -13.02
C ARG A 138 12.43 -3.38 -12.11
N VAL A 139 11.10 -3.40 -12.12
CA VAL A 139 10.26 -4.39 -11.46
C VAL A 139 9.25 -4.91 -12.48
N ALA A 140 9.14 -6.22 -12.61
CA ALA A 140 8.01 -6.86 -13.26
C ALA A 140 7.03 -7.27 -12.17
N TYR A 141 5.83 -6.70 -12.15
CA TYR A 141 4.80 -7.00 -11.17
C TYR A 141 3.67 -7.79 -11.84
N VAL A 142 3.57 -9.07 -11.51
CA VAL A 142 2.52 -10.02 -11.89
C VAL A 142 1.41 -10.00 -10.83
N SER A 143 0.14 -9.95 -11.25
CA SER A 143 -0.99 -9.97 -10.33
C SER A 143 -2.27 -10.48 -11.00
N CYS A 144 -2.91 -11.46 -10.36
CA CYS A 144 -4.24 -11.96 -10.71
C CYS A 144 -5.39 -11.04 -10.29
N ASP A 145 -5.12 -9.90 -9.63
CA ASP A 145 -6.14 -8.95 -9.19
C ASP A 145 -5.76 -7.54 -9.70
N PRO A 146 -6.32 -7.09 -10.84
CA PRO A 146 -6.01 -5.78 -11.43
C PRO A 146 -6.28 -4.58 -10.51
N GLU A 147 -7.26 -4.68 -9.60
CA GLU A 147 -7.61 -3.58 -8.70
C GLU A 147 -6.57 -3.45 -7.58
N THR A 148 -6.12 -4.59 -7.05
CA THR A 148 -5.01 -4.65 -6.09
C THR A 148 -3.69 -4.22 -6.74
N LEU A 149 -3.44 -4.60 -7.99
CA LEU A 149 -2.31 -4.11 -8.78
C LEU A 149 -2.35 -2.58 -8.89
N ALA A 150 -3.48 -1.99 -9.30
CA ALA A 150 -3.63 -0.55 -9.43
C ALA A 150 -3.34 0.20 -8.11
N ARG A 151 -3.88 -0.29 -6.99
CA ARG A 151 -3.59 0.23 -5.64
C ARG A 151 -2.09 0.24 -5.34
N ASP A 152 -1.42 -0.87 -5.62
CA ASP A 152 0.00 -1.00 -5.29
C ASP A 152 0.90 -0.17 -6.21
N LEU A 153 0.53 -0.04 -7.50
CA LEU A 153 1.21 0.84 -8.44
C LEU A 153 1.14 2.31 -8.02
N ASP A 154 -0.02 2.78 -7.52
CA ASP A 154 -0.15 4.14 -6.96
C ASP A 154 0.79 4.35 -5.75
N ALA A 155 0.86 3.37 -4.85
CA ALA A 155 1.75 3.43 -3.70
C ALA A 155 3.24 3.42 -4.08
N LEU A 156 3.62 2.61 -5.09
CA LEU A 156 4.97 2.56 -5.64
C LEU A 156 5.35 3.85 -6.36
N MET A 157 4.42 4.48 -7.09
CA MET A 157 4.62 5.75 -7.77
C MET A 157 5.05 6.85 -6.80
N SER A 158 4.42 6.91 -5.62
CA SER A 158 4.77 7.84 -4.54
C SER A 158 6.22 7.64 -4.00
N LEU A 159 6.85 6.51 -4.31
CA LEU A 159 8.23 6.17 -3.94
C LEU A 159 9.20 6.25 -5.13
N GLY A 160 8.75 6.76 -6.28
CA GLY A 160 9.54 6.95 -7.49
C GLY A 160 9.68 5.71 -8.37
N LEU A 161 8.80 4.72 -8.21
CA LEU A 161 8.67 3.54 -9.05
C LEU A 161 7.39 3.66 -9.88
N VAL A 162 7.51 3.91 -11.19
CA VAL A 162 6.39 4.31 -12.05
C VAL A 162 6.08 3.21 -13.05
N ALA A 163 4.82 2.81 -13.13
CA ALA A 163 4.34 1.89 -14.16
C ALA A 163 4.52 2.52 -15.55
N ARG A 164 5.13 1.78 -16.47
CA ARG A 164 5.36 2.17 -17.87
C ARG A 164 4.42 1.48 -18.83
N GLU A 165 4.17 0.21 -18.55
CA GLU A 165 3.40 -0.66 -19.41
C GLU A 165 2.64 -1.63 -18.51
N VAL A 166 1.39 -1.92 -18.86
CA VAL A 166 0.57 -2.96 -18.23
C VAL A 166 0.00 -3.83 -19.33
N VAL A 167 0.28 -5.12 -19.26
CA VAL A 167 -0.16 -6.11 -20.23
C VAL A 167 -1.07 -7.12 -19.53
N PRO A 168 -2.35 -7.22 -19.92
CA PRO A 168 -3.20 -8.32 -19.49
C PRO A 168 -2.79 -9.60 -20.22
N VAL A 169 -2.78 -10.70 -19.48
CA VAL A 169 -2.45 -12.05 -19.91
C VAL A 169 -3.60 -12.95 -19.46
N ASP A 170 -4.41 -13.39 -20.42
CA ASP A 170 -5.56 -14.25 -20.13
C ASP A 170 -5.12 -15.71 -19.96
N LEU A 171 -4.88 -16.10 -18.70
CA LEU A 171 -4.58 -17.46 -18.28
C LEU A 171 -5.84 -18.29 -17.99
N PHE A 172 -7.02 -17.67 -18.00
CA PHE A 172 -8.28 -18.24 -17.52
C PHE A 172 -9.43 -17.88 -18.47
N ALA A 173 -9.31 -18.36 -19.72
CA ALA A 173 -10.29 -18.07 -20.75
C ALA A 173 -11.73 -18.35 -20.27
N GLN A 174 -12.64 -17.44 -20.61
CA GLN A 174 -14.06 -17.49 -20.22
C GLN A 174 -14.34 -17.25 -18.72
N THR A 175 -13.41 -16.62 -17.99
CA THR A 175 -13.64 -16.14 -16.62
C THR A 175 -13.40 -14.63 -16.49
N ASP A 176 -13.84 -14.03 -15.38
CA ASP A 176 -13.54 -12.63 -15.06
C ASP A 176 -12.10 -12.45 -14.53
N GLU A 177 -11.35 -13.54 -14.34
CA GLU A 177 -10.00 -13.51 -13.79
C GLU A 177 -8.97 -13.32 -14.93
N VAL A 178 -8.12 -12.29 -14.81
CA VAL A 178 -7.04 -12.00 -15.76
C VAL A 178 -5.77 -11.72 -14.99
N GLU A 179 -4.65 -12.27 -15.46
CA GLU A 179 -3.35 -11.92 -14.94
C GLU A 179 -2.90 -10.60 -15.58
N ALA A 180 -2.53 -9.63 -14.77
CA ALA A 180 -2.02 -8.35 -15.22
C ALA A 180 -0.54 -8.25 -14.86
N VAL A 181 0.29 -7.92 -15.85
CA VAL A 181 1.72 -7.74 -15.66
C VAL A 181 2.10 -6.30 -15.91
N ALA A 182 2.69 -5.65 -14.93
CA ALA A 182 3.16 -4.27 -15.04
C ALA A 182 4.70 -4.21 -15.09
N LEU A 183 5.23 -3.53 -16.11
CA LEU A 183 6.60 -3.04 -16.08
C LEU A 183 6.62 -1.75 -15.25
N VAL A 184 7.35 -1.76 -14.15
CA VAL A 184 7.56 -0.61 -13.28
C VAL A 184 9.03 -0.23 -13.32
N GLU A 185 9.30 1.04 -13.60
CA GLU A 185 10.65 1.56 -13.69
C GLU A 185 10.93 2.64 -12.66
N ARG A 186 12.20 2.75 -12.27
CA ARG A 186 12.66 3.89 -11.48
C ARG A 186 12.51 5.18 -12.29
N SER A 187 11.66 6.08 -11.79
CA SER A 187 11.59 7.44 -12.33
C SER A 187 12.82 8.25 -11.90
N ARG A 188 13.36 9.01 -12.86
CA ARG A 188 14.35 10.07 -12.62
C ARG A 188 13.70 11.34 -12.09
N ALA A 189 12.44 11.60 -12.45
CA ALA A 189 11.66 12.69 -11.90
C ALA A 189 11.19 12.35 -10.48
N ALA A 190 11.29 13.33 -9.57
CA ALA A 190 10.69 13.22 -8.25
C ALA A 190 9.17 13.10 -8.39
N TRP A 191 8.56 12.28 -7.53
CA TRP A 191 7.11 12.28 -7.40
C TRP A 191 6.64 13.63 -6.84
N ALA A 192 5.56 14.16 -7.40
CA ALA A 192 4.97 15.43 -7.00
C ALA A 192 3.62 15.17 -6.31
N PRO A 193 3.41 15.65 -5.06
CA PRO A 193 2.11 15.59 -4.43
C PRO A 193 1.11 16.52 -5.12
N GLU A 194 -0.18 16.17 -5.03
CA GLU A 194 -1.26 17.08 -5.38
C GLU A 194 -1.24 18.28 -4.43
N ILE A 195 -1.07 19.48 -4.99
CA ILE A 195 -1.16 20.73 -4.24
C ILE A 195 -2.57 21.28 -4.37
N VAL A 196 -3.30 21.29 -3.25
CA VAL A 196 -4.72 21.65 -3.21
C VAL A 196 -4.98 23.08 -2.78
N TRP A 197 -3.98 23.76 -2.24
CA TRP A 197 -4.06 25.17 -1.88
C TRP A 197 -2.66 25.78 -1.73
N ARG A 198 -2.51 27.05 -2.11
CA ARG A 198 -1.31 27.87 -1.95
C ARG A 198 -1.68 29.21 -1.32
N GLY A 199 -0.92 29.62 -0.31
CA GLY A 199 -0.87 30.96 0.27
C GLY A 199 0.50 31.61 0.02
N SER A 200 0.81 32.73 0.69
CA SER A 200 2.09 33.43 0.46
C SER A 200 3.31 32.69 1.04
N GLU A 201 3.16 32.07 2.21
CA GLU A 201 4.21 31.30 2.91
C GLU A 201 3.69 29.93 3.39
N ALA A 202 2.64 29.41 2.75
CA ALA A 202 2.02 28.15 3.13
C ALA A 202 1.43 27.42 1.93
N VAL A 203 1.42 26.09 2.01
CA VAL A 203 0.90 25.19 0.99
C VAL A 203 0.18 24.03 1.66
N ALA A 204 -0.91 23.57 1.05
CA ALA A 204 -1.56 22.32 1.44
C ALA A 204 -1.33 21.26 0.36
N ALA A 205 -0.68 20.17 0.75
CA ALA A 205 -0.37 19.04 -0.12
C ALA A 205 -1.10 17.79 0.34
N VAL A 206 -1.58 16.96 -0.59
CA VAL A 206 -2.26 15.71 -0.26
C VAL A 206 -1.23 14.62 0.04
N LYS A 207 -1.29 14.07 1.25
CA LYS A 207 -0.43 12.97 1.68
C LYS A 207 -1.01 11.63 1.22
N PRO A 208 -0.29 10.81 0.42
CA PRO A 208 -0.64 9.42 0.22
C PRO A 208 -0.43 8.63 1.52
N ALA A 209 -1.08 7.48 1.66
CA ALA A 209 -1.01 6.70 2.89
C ALA A 209 0.41 6.14 3.16
N VAL A 210 1.16 5.79 2.12
CA VAL A 210 2.47 5.12 2.21
C VAL A 210 3.58 6.04 2.74
N LEU A 211 3.50 7.34 2.47
CA LEU A 211 4.55 8.30 2.84
C LEU A 211 4.39 8.80 4.28
N PRO A 212 5.50 8.99 5.01
CA PRO A 212 5.50 9.79 6.22
C PRO A 212 5.36 11.29 5.88
N THR A 213 4.89 12.08 6.84
CA THR A 213 4.78 13.54 6.66
C THR A 213 6.18 14.19 6.53
N HIS A 214 7.13 13.78 7.38
CA HIS A 214 8.53 14.22 7.37
C HIS A 214 9.46 13.01 7.22
N PRO A 215 10.71 13.19 6.76
CA PRO A 215 11.68 12.10 6.64
C PRO A 215 11.92 11.40 7.98
N GLN A 216 11.95 10.06 8.02
CA GLN A 216 12.25 9.31 9.25
C GLN A 216 13.75 9.04 9.40
N ALA A 217 14.49 9.07 8.30
CA ALA A 217 15.94 9.12 8.23
C ALA A 217 16.40 10.02 7.06
N PRO A 218 17.68 10.48 7.04
CA PRO A 218 18.20 11.27 5.93
C PRO A 218 18.03 10.56 4.58
N GLY A 219 17.50 11.28 3.59
CA GLY A 219 17.28 10.76 2.23
C GLY A 219 16.06 9.86 2.05
N GLU A 220 15.28 9.59 3.11
CA GLU A 220 14.03 8.83 2.96
C GLU A 220 12.91 9.68 2.36
N PRO A 221 12.09 9.11 1.44
CA PRO A 221 10.93 9.79 0.87
C PRO A 221 9.94 10.26 1.94
N SER A 222 9.41 11.47 1.77
CA SER A 222 8.35 12.03 2.61
C SER A 222 7.55 13.06 1.84
N LEU A 223 6.34 13.38 2.33
CA LEU A 223 5.55 14.47 1.75
C LEU A 223 6.31 15.80 1.79
N LEU A 224 6.96 16.10 2.92
CA LEU A 224 7.74 17.32 3.07
C LEU A 224 8.82 17.43 1.99
N ALA A 225 9.65 16.40 1.83
CA ALA A 225 10.72 16.40 0.84
C ALA A 225 10.17 16.61 -0.59
N ALA A 226 9.10 15.89 -0.95
CA ALA A 226 8.49 16.03 -2.27
C ALA A 226 7.87 17.42 -2.48
N THR A 227 7.20 17.98 -1.47
CA THR A 227 6.59 19.31 -1.56
C THR A 227 7.64 20.41 -1.67
N ARG A 228 8.76 20.32 -0.93
CA ARG A 228 9.88 21.27 -1.06
C ARG A 228 10.46 21.30 -2.48
N THR A 229 10.57 20.13 -3.11
CA THR A 229 11.00 20.04 -4.52
C THR A 229 9.99 20.70 -5.46
N VAL A 230 8.69 20.43 -5.30
CA VAL A 230 7.64 21.00 -6.17
C VAL A 230 7.51 22.52 -5.99
N GLU A 231 7.55 23.00 -4.75
CA GLU A 231 7.40 24.43 -4.44
C GLU A 231 8.74 25.20 -4.48
N ALA A 232 9.84 24.53 -4.85
CA ALA A 232 11.19 25.11 -4.88
C ALA A 232 11.55 25.89 -3.60
N SER A 233 11.22 25.33 -2.43
CA SER A 233 11.33 26.01 -1.14
C SER A 233 11.85 25.06 -0.05
N ASP A 234 13.06 25.29 0.43
CA ASP A 234 13.68 24.46 1.47
C ASP A 234 13.19 24.77 2.90
N ASP A 235 12.55 25.93 3.10
CA ASP A 235 12.15 26.43 4.43
C ASP A 235 10.79 25.92 4.91
N LEU A 236 10.04 25.20 4.07
CA LEU A 236 8.74 24.65 4.44
C LEU A 236 8.87 23.70 5.63
N GLN A 237 7.95 23.79 6.59
CA GLN A 237 7.85 22.89 7.73
C GLN A 237 6.40 22.40 7.89
N PRO A 238 6.15 21.15 8.32
CA PRO A 238 4.80 20.68 8.56
C PRO A 238 4.15 21.42 9.73
N VAL A 239 3.00 22.04 9.51
CA VAL A 239 2.19 22.68 10.57
C VAL A 239 1.50 21.60 11.44
N HIS A 240 1.09 20.52 10.79
CA HIS A 240 0.59 19.31 11.46
C HIS A 240 1.09 18.06 10.72
N ARG A 241 0.79 16.90 11.29
CA ARG A 241 1.20 15.61 10.73
C ARG A 241 0.04 14.64 10.61
N LEU A 242 0.16 13.77 9.63
CA LEU A 242 -0.63 12.55 9.50
C LEU A 242 0.30 11.35 9.68
N ASP A 243 -0.18 10.32 10.36
CA ASP A 243 0.56 9.08 10.54
C ASP A 243 0.75 8.34 9.21
N VAL A 244 1.78 7.51 9.13
CA VAL A 244 1.88 6.54 8.03
C VAL A 244 0.68 5.61 8.07
N GLY A 245 0.07 5.37 6.92
CA GLY A 245 -1.21 4.67 6.77
C GLY A 245 -2.44 5.58 6.77
N THR A 246 -2.30 6.87 7.09
CA THR A 246 -3.39 7.86 6.98
C THR A 246 -3.15 8.76 5.76
N SER A 247 -4.16 8.96 4.93
CA SER A 247 -4.11 9.89 3.78
C SER A 247 -4.88 11.18 4.04
N GLY A 248 -4.68 12.19 3.20
CA GLY A 248 -5.41 13.47 3.24
C GLY A 248 -4.52 14.71 3.23
N PRO A 249 -5.09 15.92 3.27
CA PRO A 249 -4.35 17.17 3.14
C PRO A 249 -3.46 17.42 4.37
N VAL A 250 -2.27 17.94 4.13
CA VAL A 250 -1.32 18.39 5.15
C VAL A 250 -0.86 19.80 4.84
N LEU A 251 -0.96 20.68 5.83
CA LEU A 251 -0.40 22.03 5.75
C LEU A 251 1.09 22.04 6.04
N LEU A 252 1.82 22.70 5.15
CA LEU A 252 3.24 23.01 5.25
C LEU A 252 3.39 24.53 5.15
N ALA A 253 4.23 25.13 5.97
CA ALA A 253 4.41 26.57 5.98
C ALA A 253 5.84 26.95 6.37
N SER A 254 6.23 28.16 6.00
CA SER A 254 7.49 28.81 6.39
C SER A 254 7.19 30.16 7.07
N GLY A 255 8.24 30.86 7.50
CA GLY A 255 8.15 32.25 7.94
C GLY A 255 7.09 32.54 9.00
N ALA A 256 6.34 33.62 8.79
CA ALA A 256 5.29 34.06 9.71
C ALA A 256 4.05 33.15 9.65
N ALA A 257 3.78 32.52 8.49
CA ALA A 257 2.68 31.59 8.34
C ALA A 257 2.80 30.35 9.23
N LEU A 258 4.02 29.81 9.40
CA LEU A 258 4.26 28.66 10.28
C LEU A 258 3.81 28.95 11.72
N GLY A 259 4.17 30.12 12.26
CA GLY A 259 3.77 30.53 13.60
C GLY A 259 2.27 30.82 13.72
N ARG A 260 1.68 31.49 12.72
CA ARG A 260 0.24 31.80 12.70
C ARG A 260 -0.62 30.54 12.63
N LEU A 261 -0.34 29.65 11.68
CA LEU A 261 -1.08 28.40 11.51
C LEU A 261 -0.81 27.45 12.68
N GLY A 262 0.43 27.38 13.19
CA GLY A 262 0.75 26.60 14.39
C GLY A 262 -0.09 27.00 15.60
N ARG A 263 -0.26 28.32 15.84
CA ARG A 263 -1.19 28.83 16.87
C ARG A 263 -2.63 28.43 16.59
N ALA A 264 -3.11 28.51 15.35
CA ALA A 264 -4.48 28.11 15.01
C ALA A 264 -4.75 26.63 15.35
N PHE A 265 -3.80 25.72 15.11
CA PHE A 265 -3.92 24.34 15.54
C PHE A 265 -3.86 24.17 17.06
N ALA A 266 -3.02 24.94 17.75
CA ALA A 266 -2.88 24.86 19.21
C ALA A 266 -4.12 25.38 19.96
N THR A 267 -4.79 26.41 19.43
CA THR A 267 -5.99 27.02 20.05
C THR A 267 -7.31 26.39 19.61
N GLY A 268 -7.27 25.42 18.68
CA GLY A 268 -8.48 24.78 18.16
C GLY A 268 -9.26 25.63 17.14
N ALA A 269 -8.61 26.64 16.54
CA ALA A 269 -9.16 27.43 15.43
C ALA A 269 -9.12 26.70 14.09
N THR A 270 -8.86 25.38 14.08
CA THR A 270 -8.89 24.53 12.90
C THR A 270 -9.92 23.42 13.07
N THR A 271 -10.51 22.98 11.95
CA THR A 271 -11.41 21.84 11.91
C THR A 271 -10.74 20.69 11.17
N LYS A 272 -10.82 19.49 11.75
CA LYS A 272 -10.36 18.25 11.12
C LYS A 272 -11.50 17.24 11.17
N GLU A 273 -11.89 16.73 10.02
CA GLU A 273 -12.89 15.66 9.91
C GLU A 273 -12.26 14.47 9.20
N TYR A 274 -12.14 13.36 9.92
CA TYR A 274 -11.63 12.12 9.37
C TYR A 274 -12.77 11.20 8.98
N LEU A 275 -12.63 10.47 7.89
CA LEU A 275 -13.42 9.28 7.61
C LEU A 275 -12.65 8.05 8.09
N ALA A 276 -13.33 7.18 8.83
CA ALA A 276 -12.78 5.92 9.28
C ALA A 276 -13.81 4.79 9.15
N LEU A 277 -13.37 3.63 8.66
CA LEU A 277 -14.17 2.41 8.70
C LEU A 277 -13.79 1.62 9.95
N VAL A 278 -14.77 1.30 10.80
CA VAL A 278 -14.53 0.69 12.12
C VAL A 278 -15.20 -0.68 12.26
N LYS A 279 -14.63 -1.51 13.14
CA LYS A 279 -15.19 -2.82 13.47
C LYS A 279 -16.57 -2.66 14.14
N GLY A 280 -17.54 -3.42 13.63
CA GLY A 280 -18.92 -3.40 14.10
C GLY A 280 -19.64 -2.09 13.76
N ILE A 281 -20.83 -1.91 14.33
CA ILE A 281 -21.67 -0.73 14.09
C ILE A 281 -21.74 0.06 15.40
N PRO A 282 -21.08 1.23 15.49
CA PRO A 282 -21.18 2.07 16.68
C PRO A 282 -22.54 2.74 16.79
N ARG A 283 -22.80 3.43 17.91
CA ARG A 283 -23.96 4.32 18.05
C ARG A 283 -23.92 5.43 16.98
N ARG A 284 -25.08 6.06 16.71
CA ARG A 284 -25.19 7.16 15.73
C ARG A 284 -24.20 8.30 15.97
N SER A 285 -23.85 8.57 17.23
CA SER A 285 -22.77 9.46 17.61
C SER A 285 -22.19 9.06 18.96
N GLY A 286 -20.98 9.53 19.23
CA GLY A 286 -20.34 9.34 20.52
C GLY A 286 -19.18 10.28 20.73
N ARG A 287 -18.67 10.27 21.96
CA ARG A 287 -17.55 11.11 22.40
C ARG A 287 -16.71 10.32 23.39
N LEU A 288 -15.40 10.35 23.21
CA LEU A 288 -14.44 9.88 24.20
C LEU A 288 -13.62 11.07 24.69
N ARG A 289 -13.50 11.18 26.01
CA ARG A 289 -12.57 12.08 26.69
C ARG A 289 -11.60 11.24 27.48
N LEU A 290 -10.30 11.42 27.24
CA LEU A 290 -9.27 10.90 28.12
C LEU A 290 -8.75 12.06 28.96
N PRO A 291 -8.60 11.88 30.28
CA PRO A 291 -8.08 12.91 31.16
C PRO A 291 -6.67 13.30 30.72
N ALA A 292 -6.30 14.53 31.08
CA ALA A 292 -4.92 14.98 30.99
C ALA A 292 -4.00 14.04 31.80
N GLU A 293 -2.84 13.70 31.24
CA GLU A 293 -1.67 13.31 32.05
C GLU A 293 -1.35 14.49 33.01
N PRO A 294 -0.65 14.26 34.14
CA PRO A 294 -0.45 15.27 35.20
C PRO A 294 0.01 16.67 34.73
N ASP A 295 0.72 16.75 33.59
CA ASP A 295 1.22 17.99 32.98
C ASP A 295 0.67 18.26 31.55
N GLY A 296 -0.48 17.65 31.20
CA GLY A 296 -0.99 17.63 29.82
C GLY A 296 -2.33 18.34 29.60
N ALA A 297 -2.65 18.62 28.34
CA ALA A 297 -4.03 18.88 27.91
C ALA A 297 -4.73 17.55 27.58
N GLY A 298 -5.94 17.36 28.08
CA GLY A 298 -6.76 16.17 27.84
C GLY A 298 -7.07 15.93 26.36
N GLU A 299 -7.39 14.70 26.00
CA GLU A 299 -7.73 14.31 24.62
C GLU A 299 -9.24 14.15 24.47
N GLU A 300 -9.85 14.85 23.51
CA GLU A 300 -11.24 14.63 23.14
C GLU A 300 -11.36 14.22 21.67
N THR A 301 -12.15 13.18 21.42
CA THR A 301 -12.56 12.78 20.07
C THR A 301 -14.07 12.57 20.04
N ARG A 302 -14.75 13.24 19.12
CA ARG A 302 -16.16 13.01 18.80
C ARG A 302 -16.26 12.21 17.51
N TYR A 303 -17.32 11.43 17.35
CA TYR A 303 -17.62 10.77 16.08
C TYR A 303 -19.12 10.76 15.78
N ARG A 304 -19.44 10.58 14.51
CA ARG A 304 -20.79 10.36 13.98
C ARG A 304 -20.75 9.20 13.00
N LEU A 305 -21.72 8.30 13.08
CA LEU A 305 -21.93 7.26 12.08
C LEU A 305 -22.53 7.90 10.82
N GLU A 306 -21.83 7.77 9.69
CA GLU A 306 -22.29 8.25 8.38
C GLU A 306 -23.11 7.15 7.68
N GLN A 307 -22.55 5.93 7.65
CA GLN A 307 -23.16 4.82 6.94
C GLN A 307 -22.76 3.48 7.57
N VAL A 308 -23.59 2.47 7.37
CA VAL A 308 -23.23 1.07 7.61
C VAL A 308 -22.91 0.42 6.26
N VAL A 309 -21.69 -0.09 6.11
CA VAL A 309 -21.20 -0.72 4.87
C VAL A 309 -20.70 -2.12 5.20
N GLY A 310 -21.25 -3.16 4.56
CA GLY A 310 -20.80 -4.54 4.79
C GLY A 310 -20.90 -5.06 6.24
N GLY A 311 -21.68 -4.41 7.11
CA GLY A 311 -21.74 -4.74 8.54
C GLY A 311 -20.74 -3.99 9.42
N TYR A 312 -20.01 -3.04 8.83
CA TYR A 312 -19.06 -2.14 9.49
C TYR A 312 -19.60 -0.71 9.50
N GLY A 313 -19.19 0.08 10.49
CA GLY A 313 -19.53 1.50 10.56
C GLY A 313 -18.53 2.37 9.81
N LEU A 314 -18.97 3.12 8.82
CA LEU A 314 -18.22 4.25 8.29
C LEU A 314 -18.55 5.47 9.16
N VAL A 315 -17.56 5.96 9.90
CA VAL A 315 -17.72 7.06 10.85
C VAL A 315 -16.93 8.28 10.42
N ARG A 316 -17.53 9.45 10.62
CA ARG A 316 -16.83 10.73 10.61
C ARG A 316 -16.34 11.06 12.01
N VAL A 317 -15.08 11.44 12.13
CA VAL A 317 -14.38 11.63 13.40
C VAL A 317 -13.82 13.04 13.50
N PHE A 318 -14.06 13.68 14.64
CA PHE A 318 -13.72 15.07 14.95
C PHE A 318 -12.81 15.10 16.19
N PRO A 319 -11.49 14.95 16.03
CA PRO A 319 -10.56 15.07 17.13
C PRO A 319 -10.36 16.55 17.49
N ALA A 320 -10.62 16.90 18.75
CA ALA A 320 -10.40 18.26 19.26
C ALA A 320 -8.90 18.59 19.42
N THR A 321 -8.08 17.55 19.56
CA THR A 321 -6.62 17.63 19.73
C THR A 321 -5.90 16.86 18.61
N GLY A 322 -4.57 16.85 18.62
CA GLY A 322 -3.74 16.21 17.59
C GLY A 322 -2.71 15.23 18.16
N ARG A 323 -3.05 14.46 19.20
CA ARG A 323 -2.08 13.53 19.82
C ARG A 323 -1.77 12.34 18.90
N ARG A 324 -0.60 11.73 19.10
CA ARG A 324 -0.13 10.58 18.31
C ARG A 324 -1.18 9.46 18.32
N HIS A 325 -1.58 9.02 17.14
CA HIS A 325 -2.55 7.94 16.94
C HIS A 325 -3.89 8.16 17.66
N GLN A 326 -4.27 9.41 17.99
CA GLN A 326 -5.42 9.71 18.85
C GLN A 326 -6.71 9.05 18.35
N VAL A 327 -7.09 9.29 17.09
CA VAL A 327 -8.32 8.74 16.50
C VAL A 327 -8.33 7.20 16.61
N ARG A 328 -7.22 6.55 16.22
CA ARG A 328 -7.06 5.09 16.24
C ARG A 328 -7.20 4.52 17.65
N ARG A 329 -6.50 5.10 18.63
CA ARG A 329 -6.56 4.73 20.05
C ARG A 329 -7.96 4.90 20.63
N HIS A 330 -8.60 6.03 20.35
CA HIS A 330 -9.90 6.39 20.91
C HIS A 330 -11.00 5.46 20.39
N LEU A 331 -11.02 5.23 19.07
CA LEU A 331 -11.98 4.31 18.46
C LEU A 331 -11.80 2.87 18.94
N ALA A 332 -10.55 2.40 19.09
CA ALA A 332 -10.27 1.10 19.69
C ALA A 332 -10.76 1.01 21.15
N ARG A 333 -10.54 2.06 21.96
CA ARG A 333 -10.99 2.11 23.36
C ARG A 333 -12.51 2.10 23.50
N LEU A 334 -13.22 2.63 22.51
CA LEU A 334 -14.68 2.59 22.39
C LEU A 334 -15.21 1.22 21.91
N GLY A 335 -14.33 0.24 21.65
CA GLY A 335 -14.71 -1.08 21.16
C GLY A 335 -14.90 -1.16 19.64
N HIS A 336 -14.60 -0.08 18.92
CA HIS A 336 -14.78 0.05 17.47
C HIS A 336 -13.46 0.43 16.80
N PRO A 337 -12.42 -0.41 16.87
CA PRO A 337 -11.13 -0.06 16.28
C PRO A 337 -11.23 0.14 14.77
N VAL A 338 -10.34 0.98 14.24
CA VAL A 338 -10.20 1.24 12.79
C VAL A 338 -9.77 -0.04 12.08
N LEU A 339 -10.45 -0.40 11.00
CA LEU A 339 -10.12 -1.55 10.17
C LEU A 339 -8.83 -1.31 9.37
N GLY A 340 -8.03 -2.35 9.17
CA GLY A 340 -6.69 -2.26 8.57
C GLY A 340 -5.62 -1.70 9.51
N ASP A 341 -5.96 -1.40 10.77
CA ASP A 341 -5.00 -0.97 11.78
C ASP A 341 -4.27 -2.16 12.40
N GLU A 342 -2.99 -2.34 12.10
CA GLU A 342 -2.18 -3.45 12.64
C GLU A 342 -1.89 -3.32 14.14
N ARG A 343 -1.95 -2.11 14.71
CA ARG A 343 -1.52 -1.84 16.09
C ARG A 343 -2.67 -1.84 17.08
N TYR A 344 -3.79 -1.23 16.72
CA TYR A 344 -4.98 -1.11 17.58
C TYR A 344 -6.20 -1.82 17.00
N GLY A 345 -6.08 -2.41 15.81
CA GLY A 345 -7.15 -3.09 15.11
C GLY A 345 -7.38 -4.52 15.53
N ASP A 346 -8.25 -5.19 14.78
CA ASP A 346 -8.57 -6.59 14.97
C ASP A 346 -7.86 -7.44 13.89
N PRO A 347 -6.91 -8.32 14.26
CA PRO A 347 -6.14 -9.09 13.28
C PRO A 347 -6.98 -10.00 12.39
N ARG A 348 -8.10 -10.55 12.91
CA ARG A 348 -8.98 -11.44 12.13
C ARG A 348 -9.77 -10.65 11.10
N ALA A 349 -10.36 -9.53 11.51
CA ALA A 349 -11.07 -8.64 10.60
C ALA A 349 -10.13 -8.03 9.55
N ASN A 350 -8.93 -7.62 9.94
CA ASN A 350 -7.93 -7.08 9.01
C ASN A 350 -7.53 -8.12 7.97
N ARG A 351 -7.26 -9.37 8.38
CA ARG A 351 -6.94 -10.46 7.44
C ARG A 351 -8.07 -10.69 6.44
N PHE A 352 -9.31 -10.82 6.94
CA PHE A 352 -10.48 -11.01 6.10
C PHE A 352 -10.63 -9.88 5.07
N LEU A 353 -10.51 -8.61 5.50
CA LEU A 353 -10.66 -7.46 4.60
C LEU A 353 -9.49 -7.27 3.64
N ALA A 354 -8.27 -7.64 4.04
CA ALA A 354 -7.14 -7.65 3.14
C ALA A 354 -7.34 -8.67 2.01
N GLU A 355 -7.85 -9.86 2.34
CA GLU A 355 -8.06 -10.96 1.38
C GLU A 355 -9.29 -10.76 0.50
N THR A 356 -10.36 -10.15 1.02
CA THR A 356 -11.65 -10.04 0.31
C THR A 356 -11.92 -8.65 -0.26
N CYS A 357 -11.34 -7.61 0.33
CA CYS A 357 -11.65 -6.21 0.00
C CYS A 357 -10.41 -5.39 -0.36
N ALA A 358 -9.22 -6.01 -0.49
CA ALA A 358 -7.96 -5.33 -0.77
C ALA A 358 -7.56 -4.24 0.24
N LEU A 359 -8.03 -4.31 1.49
CA LEU A 359 -7.65 -3.34 2.53
C LEU A 359 -6.24 -3.63 3.09
N ALA A 360 -5.23 -2.88 2.65
CA ALA A 360 -3.82 -3.07 3.04
C ALA A 360 -3.28 -2.10 4.11
N ARG A 361 -4.10 -1.17 4.59
CA ARG A 361 -3.68 -0.09 5.51
C ARG A 361 -4.86 0.38 6.37
N PRO A 362 -4.64 1.14 7.46
CA PRO A 362 -5.74 1.64 8.28
C PRO A 362 -6.72 2.45 7.44
N PHE A 363 -8.01 2.09 7.42
CA PHE A 363 -9.05 2.87 6.76
C PHE A 363 -9.28 4.17 7.54
N LEU A 364 -8.41 5.13 7.31
CA LEU A 364 -8.40 6.45 7.95
C LEU A 364 -7.93 7.49 6.93
N HIS A 365 -8.75 8.50 6.73
CA HIS A 365 -8.50 9.57 5.76
C HIS A 365 -8.93 10.91 6.36
N LEU A 366 -8.09 11.93 6.33
CA LEU A 366 -8.49 13.29 6.68
C LEU A 366 -9.28 13.87 5.50
N ALA A 367 -10.61 13.74 5.55
CA ALA A 367 -11.50 14.16 4.47
C ALA A 367 -11.70 15.67 4.45
N VAL A 368 -11.62 16.34 5.60
CA VAL A 368 -11.79 17.78 5.68
C VAL A 368 -10.73 18.40 6.58
N LEU A 369 -10.09 19.45 6.07
CA LEU A 369 -9.24 20.33 6.83
C LEU A 369 -9.68 21.78 6.62
N ALA A 370 -10.06 22.48 7.69
CA ALA A 370 -10.37 23.91 7.64
C ALA A 370 -9.48 24.71 8.60
N PHE A 371 -9.04 25.89 8.15
CA PHE A 371 -8.07 26.75 8.83
C PHE A 371 -8.21 28.20 8.37
N PRO A 372 -7.77 29.18 9.18
CA PRO A 372 -7.74 30.59 8.76
C PRO A 372 -6.57 30.85 7.80
N ASP A 373 -6.82 31.61 6.74
CA ASP A 373 -5.78 32.14 5.87
C ASP A 373 -5.09 33.39 6.47
N GLU A 374 -4.34 34.12 5.65
CA GLU A 374 -3.64 35.35 6.03
C GLU A 374 -4.58 36.51 6.34
N GLY A 375 -5.72 36.58 5.65
CA GLY A 375 -6.77 37.58 5.87
C GLY A 375 -7.74 37.21 7.00
N GLY A 376 -7.61 36.03 7.58
CA GLY A 376 -8.53 35.49 8.59
C GLY A 376 -9.78 34.83 8.01
N ALA A 377 -9.91 34.74 6.69
CA ALA A 377 -10.97 33.99 6.05
C ALA A 377 -10.73 32.48 6.26
N THR A 378 -11.81 31.71 6.42
CA THR A 378 -11.69 30.25 6.59
C THR A 378 -11.52 29.58 5.24
N VAL A 379 -10.36 28.97 5.04
CA VAL A 379 -10.11 28.03 3.95
C VAL A 379 -10.59 26.65 4.39
N ARG A 380 -11.37 25.98 3.55
CA ARG A 380 -11.86 24.61 3.77
C ARG A 380 -11.46 23.73 2.61
N LEU A 381 -10.65 22.72 2.90
CA LEU A 381 -10.18 21.72 1.95
C LEU A 381 -10.95 20.43 2.20
N GLU A 382 -11.72 19.99 1.21
CA GLU A 382 -12.42 18.71 1.24
C GLU A 382 -11.78 17.76 0.24
N ARG A 383 -11.36 16.58 0.68
CA ARG A 383 -10.84 15.51 -0.16
C ARG A 383 -11.76 14.30 -0.10
N PRO A 384 -12.13 13.72 -1.27
CA PRO A 384 -12.86 12.47 -1.29
C PRO A 384 -12.01 11.35 -0.70
N LEU A 385 -12.63 10.20 -0.45
CA LEU A 385 -11.84 9.02 -0.15
C LEU A 385 -10.91 8.76 -1.33
N PRO A 386 -9.66 8.37 -1.07
CA PRO A 386 -8.77 7.98 -2.16
C PRO A 386 -9.29 6.66 -2.78
N PRO A 387 -9.09 6.43 -4.09
CA PRO A 387 -9.75 5.34 -4.82
C PRO A 387 -9.60 3.96 -4.18
N GLU A 388 -8.47 3.68 -3.55
CA GLU A 388 -8.22 2.40 -2.90
C GLU A 388 -9.11 2.15 -1.68
N LEU A 389 -9.59 3.20 -1.01
CA LEU A 389 -10.58 3.06 0.08
C LEU A 389 -12.01 3.02 -0.43
N GLU A 390 -12.30 3.68 -1.55
CA GLU A 390 -13.60 3.59 -2.20
C GLU A 390 -13.85 2.15 -2.66
N LEU A 391 -12.86 1.53 -3.29
CA LEU A 391 -12.88 0.13 -3.69
C LEU A 391 -13.20 -0.82 -2.51
N VAL A 392 -12.63 -0.57 -1.34
CA VAL A 392 -12.92 -1.36 -0.13
C VAL A 392 -14.40 -1.29 0.23
N LEU A 393 -15.03 -0.11 0.12
CA LEU A 393 -16.45 0.06 0.40
C LEU A 393 -17.32 -0.62 -0.66
N GLU A 394 -16.92 -0.57 -1.92
CA GLU A 394 -17.59 -1.22 -3.05
C GLU A 394 -17.57 -2.75 -2.89
N ARG A 395 -16.38 -3.35 -2.69
CA ARG A 395 -16.23 -4.79 -2.44
C ARG A 395 -17.01 -5.24 -1.22
N LEU A 396 -17.00 -4.47 -0.13
CA LEU A 396 -17.81 -4.76 1.07
C LEU A 396 -19.31 -4.75 0.79
N THR A 397 -19.78 -3.83 -0.05
CA THR A 397 -21.19 -3.74 -0.44
C THR A 397 -21.58 -4.93 -1.30
N ALA A 398 -20.75 -5.29 -2.28
CA ALA A 398 -20.94 -6.44 -3.15
C ALA A 398 -20.96 -7.77 -2.36
N LEU A 399 -20.03 -7.97 -1.41
CA LEU A 399 -19.99 -9.16 -0.55
C LEU A 399 -21.29 -9.36 0.25
N ARG A 400 -21.89 -8.25 0.73
CA ARG A 400 -23.17 -8.31 1.45
C ARG A 400 -24.33 -8.61 0.52
N ALA A 401 -24.35 -8.04 -0.69
CA ALA A 401 -25.36 -8.34 -1.70
C ALA A 401 -25.29 -9.81 -2.16
N GLY A 402 -24.09 -10.34 -2.40
CA GLY A 402 -23.88 -11.76 -2.74
C GLY A 402 -24.27 -12.72 -1.62
N ARG A 403 -24.05 -12.35 -0.35
CA ARG A 403 -24.57 -13.12 0.80
C ARG A 403 -26.09 -13.05 0.95
N ALA A 404 -26.73 -11.95 0.55
CA ALA A 404 -28.18 -11.83 0.52
C ALA A 404 -28.80 -12.63 -0.66
N ALA A 405 -28.01 -12.93 -1.69
CA ALA A 405 -28.37 -13.72 -2.87
C ALA A 405 -27.99 -15.22 -2.77
N SER A 406 -27.73 -15.76 -1.56
CA SER A 406 -27.55 -17.21 -1.39
C SER A 406 -28.84 -17.92 -1.84
N PRO A 407 -28.74 -18.93 -2.72
CA PRO A 407 -29.88 -19.43 -3.47
C PRO A 407 -30.89 -20.08 -2.54
N ALA A 408 -32.17 -19.80 -2.80
CA ALA A 408 -33.22 -20.75 -2.50
C ALA A 408 -32.77 -22.13 -2.99
N THR A 409 -33.02 -23.15 -2.17
CA THR A 409 -32.99 -24.55 -2.57
C THR A 409 -33.42 -24.69 -4.03
N PRO A 410 -32.62 -25.33 -4.91
CA PRO A 410 -33.09 -25.61 -6.25
C PRO A 410 -34.21 -26.65 -6.09
N ASP A 411 -35.45 -26.17 -6.15
CA ASP A 411 -36.57 -27.01 -6.52
C ASP A 411 -36.24 -27.65 -7.87
N ALA A 412 -36.46 -28.95 -7.90
CA ALA A 412 -36.36 -29.87 -9.03
C ALA A 412 -36.47 -29.22 -10.40
N TRP A 413 -35.58 -29.58 -11.33
CA TRP A 413 -35.89 -30.25 -12.61
C TRP A 413 -34.65 -30.98 -13.12
#